data_AF-A0A1E3QW65-F1
#
_entry.id   AF-A0A1E3QW65-F1
#
_cell.length_a   1.000
_cell.length_b   1.000
_cell.length_c   1.000
_cell.angle_alpha   90.00
_cell.angle_beta   90.00
_cell.angle_gamma   90.00
#
_symmetry.space_group_name_H-M   'P 1'
#
loop_
_entity.id
_entity.type
_entity.pdbx_description
1 polymer ?
#
loop_
_entity_poly.entity_id
_entity_poly.type
_entity_poly.pdbx_seq_one_letter_code
_entity_poly.pdbx_strand_id
1 'polypeptide(L)'
;LEDLIYFVLDILLFHGELNAYDELNIDGIYVDIESLLMAYHRDASPADGHTVLIVGKSCVSFPWESMPCLRNRSVSRMQSLHVLEEQLQHPLMVSREKCGYVLNPGGDLNRTEDNFSGLFEEIGDGIVGRRPSEAEFSHLLAKADVFLYLGHGSGDQYISSQTLKRQPRIAPSLLIGCSSGALTTASLLEPHGTVYNYLAGGCPMVLVNLWDVTDKDIDTFSLSLFEKWGLVRGSHPVRANICEAVCQSRDVCKLRFLNGAAPIVYGLPL
;
A
#
# COMPACT_ATOMS: atom_id res chain seq x y z
N LEU A 1 -13.83 -20.93 15.12
CA LEU A 1 -14.70 -20.84 16.30
C LEU A 1 -14.10 -21.63 17.45
N GLU A 2 -13.74 -22.90 17.23
CA GLU A 2 -13.01 -23.72 18.20
C GLU A 2 -11.80 -23.02 18.84
N ASP A 3 -10.88 -22.45 18.04
CA ASP A 3 -9.75 -21.68 18.56
C ASP A 3 -10.15 -20.51 19.48
N LEU A 4 -11.28 -19.84 19.19
CA LEU A 4 -11.80 -18.74 20.02
C LEU A 4 -12.43 -19.27 21.32
N ILE A 5 -13.06 -20.44 21.28
CA ILE A 5 -13.61 -21.09 22.47
C ILE A 5 -12.46 -21.43 23.42
N TYR A 6 -11.40 -22.07 22.91
CA TYR A 6 -10.21 -22.36 23.71
C TYR A 6 -9.54 -21.09 24.25
N PHE A 7 -9.43 -20.04 23.44
CA PHE A 7 -8.90 -18.76 23.91
C PHE A 7 -9.71 -18.16 25.07
N VAL A 8 -11.04 -18.26 25.03
CA VAL A 8 -11.91 -17.81 26.14
C VAL A 8 -11.72 -18.69 27.37
N LEU A 9 -11.66 -20.01 27.21
CA LEU A 9 -11.41 -20.94 28.32
C LEU A 9 -10.04 -20.68 28.98
N ASP A 10 -9.01 -20.39 28.19
CA ASP A 10 -7.68 -20.02 28.69
C ASP A 10 -7.72 -18.70 29.48
N ILE A 11 -8.53 -17.71 29.05
CA ILE A 11 -8.75 -16.47 29.80
C ILE A 11 -9.43 -16.76 31.15
N LEU A 12 -10.46 -17.59 31.17
CA LEU A 12 -11.18 -17.98 32.39
C LEU A 12 -10.25 -18.70 33.37
N LEU A 13 -9.48 -19.65 32.85
CA LEU A 13 -8.44 -20.37 33.58
C LEU A 13 -7.43 -19.40 34.21
N PHE A 14 -6.94 -18.42 33.44
CA PHE A 14 -6.01 -17.41 33.95
C PHE A 14 -6.60 -16.54 35.07
N HIS A 15 -7.91 -16.32 35.07
CA HIS A 15 -8.63 -15.57 36.11
C HIS A 15 -9.13 -16.45 37.27
N GLY A 16 -8.74 -17.73 37.32
CA GLY A 16 -9.00 -18.64 38.43
C GLY A 16 -10.25 -19.50 38.29
N GLU A 17 -10.92 -19.48 37.14
CA GLU A 17 -12.04 -20.37 36.84
C GLU A 17 -11.54 -21.62 36.11
N LEU A 18 -11.43 -22.74 36.83
CA LEU A 18 -10.93 -24.00 36.30
C LEU A 18 -12.05 -24.75 35.58
N ASN A 19 -11.90 -24.96 34.29
CA ASN A 19 -12.80 -25.77 33.48
C ASN A 19 -12.01 -26.92 32.84
N ALA A 20 -12.32 -28.16 33.24
CA ALA A 20 -11.70 -29.34 32.63
C ALA A 20 -12.30 -29.57 31.24
N TYR A 21 -11.46 -29.66 30.20
CA TYR A 21 -11.93 -29.79 28.82
C TYR A 21 -12.77 -31.05 28.58
N ASP A 22 -12.45 -32.15 29.29
CA ASP A 22 -13.19 -33.41 29.21
C ASP A 22 -14.61 -33.33 29.82
N GLU A 23 -14.89 -32.29 30.62
CA GLU A 23 -16.19 -32.05 31.25
C GLU A 23 -17.05 -31.06 30.44
N LEU A 24 -16.48 -30.40 29.43
CA LEU A 24 -17.16 -29.41 28.61
C LEU A 24 -17.70 -30.01 27.31
N ASN A 25 -18.95 -29.67 26.98
CA ASN A 25 -19.53 -29.95 25.68
C ASN A 25 -19.11 -28.87 24.66
N ILE A 26 -17.87 -28.94 24.17
CA ILE A 26 -17.32 -27.98 23.20
C ILE A 26 -18.12 -27.94 21.90
N ASP A 27 -18.57 -29.10 21.41
CA ASP A 27 -19.40 -29.19 20.21
C ASP A 27 -20.75 -28.46 20.38
N GLY A 28 -21.37 -28.59 21.55
CA GLY A 28 -22.60 -27.86 21.88
C GLY A 28 -22.37 -26.35 21.91
N ILE A 29 -21.31 -25.90 22.57
CA ILE A 29 -20.93 -24.47 22.63
C ILE A 29 -20.67 -23.93 21.22
N TYR A 30 -20.01 -24.71 20.37
CA TYR A 30 -19.75 -24.34 18.97
C TYR A 30 -21.06 -24.05 18.22
N VAL A 31 -22.02 -24.99 18.27
CA VAL A 31 -23.30 -24.88 17.55
C VAL A 31 -24.11 -23.69 18.04
N ASP A 32 -24.11 -23.45 19.36
CA ASP A 32 -24.81 -22.32 19.96
C ASP A 32 -24.21 -20.98 19.52
N ILE A 33 -22.87 -20.84 19.57
CA ILE A 33 -22.17 -19.62 19.14
C ILE A 33 -22.36 -19.39 17.62
N GLU A 34 -22.25 -20.44 16.80
CA GLU A 34 -22.48 -20.34 15.36
C GLU A 34 -23.90 -19.82 15.06
N SER A 35 -24.91 -20.37 15.74
CA SER A 35 -26.30 -19.95 15.59
C SER A 35 -26.50 -18.47 15.95
N LEU A 36 -25.85 -18.01 17.03
CA LEU A 36 -25.89 -16.61 17.45
C LEU A 36 -25.18 -15.68 16.45
N LEU A 37 -24.03 -16.09 15.90
CA LEU A 37 -23.32 -15.32 14.88
C LEU A 37 -24.13 -15.21 13.58
N MET A 38 -24.77 -16.30 13.15
CA MET A 38 -25.68 -16.28 11.99
C MET A 38 -26.86 -15.33 12.21
N ALA A 39 -27.41 -15.27 13.41
CA ALA A 39 -28.47 -14.32 13.75
C ALA A 39 -27.96 -12.88 13.70
N TYR A 40 -26.79 -12.60 14.28
CA TYR A 40 -26.18 -11.26 14.24
C TYR A 40 -25.88 -10.79 12.81
N HIS A 41 -25.26 -11.64 11.98
CA HIS A 41 -24.87 -11.28 10.62
C HIS A 41 -26.04 -11.16 9.63
N ARG A 42 -27.25 -11.61 10.01
CA ARG A 42 -28.46 -11.38 9.22
C ARG A 42 -28.84 -9.91 9.15
N ASP A 43 -28.63 -9.19 10.27
CA ASP A 43 -29.05 -7.80 10.42
C ASP A 43 -27.86 -6.83 10.37
N ALA A 44 -26.63 -7.32 10.56
CA ALA A 44 -25.43 -6.49 10.53
C ALA A 44 -25.05 -6.09 9.10
N SER A 45 -24.82 -4.79 8.89
CA SER A 45 -24.18 -4.28 7.67
C SER A 45 -22.66 -4.32 7.83
N PRO A 46 -21.90 -4.61 6.76
CA PRO A 46 -20.45 -4.50 6.80
C PRO A 46 -20.04 -3.07 7.16
N ALA A 47 -19.14 -2.92 8.12
CA ALA A 47 -18.52 -1.63 8.38
C ALA A 47 -17.39 -1.41 7.37
N ASP A 48 -17.55 -0.41 6.50
CA ASP A 48 -16.45 0.10 5.69
C ASP A 48 -15.44 0.80 6.60
N GLY A 49 -14.17 0.42 6.46
CA GLY A 49 -13.11 0.95 7.30
C GLY A 49 -11.73 0.69 6.71
N HIS A 50 -10.78 1.54 7.11
CA HIS A 50 -9.39 1.44 6.73
C HIS A 50 -8.56 0.84 7.88
N THR A 51 -7.60 -0.03 7.54
CA THR A 51 -6.68 -0.63 8.51
C THR A 51 -5.26 -0.15 8.25
N VAL A 52 -4.63 0.46 9.25
CA VAL A 52 -3.20 0.83 9.19
C VAL A 52 -2.39 -0.21 9.95
N LEU A 53 -1.48 -0.89 9.25
CA LEU A 53 -0.58 -1.87 9.84
C LEU A 53 0.71 -1.21 10.30
N ILE A 54 1.04 -1.37 11.58
CA ILE A 54 2.36 -1.02 12.12
C ILE A 54 3.14 -2.32 12.24
N VAL A 55 3.96 -2.59 11.23
CA VAL A 55 4.61 -3.89 11.04
C VAL A 55 6.01 -3.87 11.63
N GLY A 56 6.30 -4.79 12.55
CA GLY A 56 7.64 -4.93 13.11
C GLY A 56 8.68 -5.32 12.04
N LYS A 57 9.96 -4.97 12.28
CA LYS A 57 11.04 -5.15 11.30
C LYS A 57 11.17 -6.56 10.69
N SER A 58 10.94 -7.60 11.49
CA SER A 58 11.03 -9.00 11.04
C SER A 58 9.86 -9.43 10.17
N CYS A 59 8.79 -8.64 10.13
CA CYS A 59 7.53 -8.95 9.47
C CYS A 59 7.30 -8.08 8.22
N VAL A 60 8.18 -7.12 7.92
CA VAL A 60 7.94 -6.10 6.89
C VAL A 60 7.98 -6.66 5.47
N SER A 61 8.63 -7.81 5.25
CA SER A 61 8.67 -8.46 3.94
C SER A 61 7.40 -9.24 3.59
N PHE A 62 6.56 -9.58 4.58
CA PHE A 62 5.35 -10.36 4.33
C PHE A 62 4.28 -9.49 3.67
N PRO A 63 3.58 -9.97 2.63
CA PRO A 63 2.48 -9.26 1.99
C PRO A 63 1.18 -9.44 2.77
N TRP A 64 1.13 -8.93 4.01
CA TRP A 64 -0.03 -9.04 4.92
C TRP A 64 -1.34 -8.65 4.26
N GLU A 65 -1.32 -7.60 3.45
CA GLU A 65 -2.46 -7.06 2.72
C GLU A 65 -3.04 -8.06 1.71
N SER A 66 -2.27 -9.08 1.30
CA SER A 66 -2.71 -10.12 0.37
C SER A 66 -3.20 -11.41 1.06
N MET A 67 -3.20 -11.46 2.40
CA MET A 67 -3.81 -12.55 3.15
C MET A 67 -5.32 -12.60 2.86
N PRO A 68 -5.96 -13.79 2.81
CA PRO A 68 -7.37 -13.91 2.46
C PRO A 68 -8.31 -13.02 3.28
N CYS A 69 -8.02 -12.81 4.58
CA CYS A 69 -8.81 -11.95 5.46
C CYS A 69 -8.62 -10.44 5.24
N LEU A 70 -7.55 -10.03 4.55
CA LEU A 70 -7.22 -8.62 4.28
C LEU A 70 -7.26 -8.25 2.78
N ARG A 71 -7.25 -9.23 1.88
CA ARG A 71 -7.06 -9.05 0.43
C ARG A 71 -8.03 -8.06 -0.20
N ASN A 72 -9.27 -8.01 0.29
CA ASN A 72 -10.34 -7.15 -0.23
C ASN A 72 -10.67 -5.99 0.71
N ARG A 73 -9.74 -5.61 1.59
CA ARG A 73 -9.92 -4.51 2.55
C ARG A 73 -8.98 -3.36 2.20
N SER A 74 -9.36 -2.15 2.62
CA SER A 74 -8.49 -0.98 2.54
C SER A 74 -7.41 -1.09 3.61
N VAL A 75 -6.16 -1.33 3.20
CA VAL A 75 -5.03 -1.54 4.12
C VAL A 75 -3.80 -0.74 3.66
N SER A 76 -3.19 -0.01 4.59
CA SER A 76 -1.87 0.62 4.41
C SER A 76 -0.93 0.23 5.54
N ARG A 77 0.33 0.68 5.45
CA ARG A 77 1.34 0.53 6.49
C ARG A 77 1.78 1.88 7.05
N MET A 78 2.22 1.90 8.29
CA MET A 78 2.91 3.05 8.89
C MET A 78 4.11 2.58 9.73
N GLN A 79 5.14 3.42 9.85
CA GLN A 79 6.32 3.07 10.66
C GLN A 79 6.03 3.05 12.16
N SER A 80 5.14 3.93 12.64
CA SER A 80 4.78 4.01 14.06
C SER A 80 3.45 4.72 14.25
N LEU A 81 2.88 4.59 15.45
CA LEU A 81 1.67 5.33 15.84
C LEU A 81 1.91 6.84 15.85
N HIS A 82 3.11 7.27 16.24
CA HIS A 82 3.46 8.69 16.29
C HIS A 82 3.44 9.33 14.89
N VAL A 83 4.02 8.66 13.89
CA VAL A 83 3.98 9.14 12.50
C VAL A 83 2.56 9.14 11.96
N LEU A 84 1.74 8.13 12.30
CA LEU A 84 0.32 8.12 11.92
C LEU A 84 -0.42 9.33 12.50
N GLU A 85 -0.25 9.60 13.79
CA GLU A 85 -0.90 10.72 14.47
C GLU A 85 -0.51 12.07 13.87
N GLU A 86 0.78 12.27 13.56
CA GLU A 86 1.27 13.47 12.88
C GLU A 86 0.65 13.61 11.49
N GLN A 87 0.62 12.53 10.70
CA GLN A 87 0.07 12.51 9.35
C GLN A 87 -1.45 12.79 9.32
N LEU A 88 -2.20 12.33 10.31
CA LEU A 88 -3.64 12.57 10.43
C LEU A 88 -4.00 14.03 10.70
N GLN A 89 -3.04 14.89 11.03
CA GLN A 89 -3.25 16.34 11.12
C GLN A 89 -3.39 17.00 9.74
N HIS A 90 -3.03 16.29 8.66
CA HIS A 90 -3.11 16.79 7.29
C HIS A 90 -4.38 16.30 6.57
N PRO A 91 -4.84 17.02 5.52
CA PRO A 91 -6.00 16.61 4.73
C PRO A 91 -5.79 15.24 4.05
N LEU A 92 -6.82 14.40 4.09
CA LEU A 92 -6.85 13.12 3.38
C LEU A 92 -7.21 13.24 1.90
N MET A 93 -7.58 14.44 1.43
CA MET A 93 -7.95 14.67 0.03
C MET A 93 -6.77 15.26 -0.75
N VAL A 94 -6.52 14.69 -1.92
CA VAL A 94 -5.45 15.11 -2.83
C VAL A 94 -6.03 15.60 -4.15
N SER A 95 -5.51 16.73 -4.64
CA SER A 95 -5.81 17.22 -6.00
C SER A 95 -5.14 16.35 -7.05
N ARG A 96 -5.75 16.20 -8.22
CA ARG A 96 -5.15 15.52 -9.38
C ARG A 96 -4.86 16.46 -10.55
N GLU A 97 -4.92 17.77 -10.31
CA GLU A 97 -4.80 18.78 -11.38
C GLU A 97 -3.37 18.95 -11.87
N LYS A 98 -2.37 18.72 -11.00
CA LYS A 98 -0.96 18.89 -11.32
C LYS A 98 -0.19 17.62 -10.98
N CYS A 99 -0.21 16.64 -11.86
CA CYS A 99 0.63 15.45 -11.68
C CYS A 99 2.05 15.74 -12.17
N GLY A 100 3.05 15.24 -11.44
CA GLY A 100 4.44 15.22 -11.88
C GLY A 100 4.84 13.78 -12.16
N TYR A 101 5.51 13.50 -13.28
CA TYR A 101 5.91 12.12 -13.57
C TYR A 101 7.32 11.95 -14.13
N VAL A 102 7.89 10.78 -13.89
CA VAL A 102 9.13 10.30 -14.52
C VAL A 102 8.85 8.91 -15.09
N LEU A 103 8.96 8.78 -16.41
CA LEU A 103 8.62 7.57 -17.17
C LEU A 103 9.83 7.09 -17.97
N ASN A 104 10.18 5.82 -17.83
CA ASN A 104 11.30 5.18 -18.51
C ASN A 104 12.62 6.00 -18.47
N PRO A 105 13.09 6.45 -17.30
CA PRO A 105 14.29 7.28 -17.22
C PRO A 105 15.58 6.53 -17.60
N GLY A 106 15.53 5.20 -17.66
CA GLY A 106 16.62 4.33 -18.13
C GLY A 106 16.68 4.17 -19.65
N GLY A 107 15.57 4.40 -20.36
CA GLY A 107 15.44 4.21 -21.81
C GLY A 107 15.29 2.74 -22.24
N ASP A 108 15.07 1.81 -21.30
CA ASP A 108 15.01 0.37 -21.56
C ASP A 108 13.61 -0.23 -21.36
N LEU A 109 12.67 0.52 -20.78
CA LEU A 109 11.27 0.13 -20.57
C LEU A 109 10.35 0.64 -21.71
N ASN A 110 10.75 0.41 -22.97
CA ASN A 110 10.05 0.97 -24.15
C ASN A 110 8.57 0.64 -24.19
N ARG A 111 8.19 -0.59 -23.81
CA ARG A 111 6.80 -1.00 -23.77
C ARG A 111 5.99 -0.23 -22.73
N THR A 112 6.55 -0.02 -21.54
CA THR A 112 5.91 0.77 -20.48
C THR A 112 5.79 2.22 -20.93
N GLU A 113 6.83 2.76 -21.56
CA GLU A 113 6.78 4.10 -22.18
C GLU A 113 5.62 4.21 -23.19
N ASP A 114 5.51 3.28 -24.14
CA ASP A 114 4.44 3.25 -25.13
C ASP A 114 3.03 3.17 -24.47
N ASN A 115 2.90 2.40 -23.39
CA ASN A 115 1.62 2.21 -22.69
C ASN A 115 1.16 3.46 -21.93
N PHE A 116 2.09 4.25 -21.39
CA PHE A 116 1.78 5.34 -20.46
C PHE A 116 2.01 6.75 -21.01
N SER A 117 2.77 6.93 -22.10
CA SER A 117 3.14 8.27 -22.58
C SER A 117 1.93 9.15 -22.90
N GLY A 118 1.01 8.66 -23.74
CA GLY A 118 -0.19 9.42 -24.10
C GLY A 118 -1.10 9.70 -22.90
N LEU A 119 -1.13 8.80 -21.92
CA LEU A 119 -1.88 9.01 -20.68
C LEU A 119 -1.25 10.08 -19.80
N PHE A 120 0.06 10.07 -19.68
CA PHE A 120 0.78 10.95 -18.79
C PHE A 120 0.82 12.39 -19.30
N GLU A 121 0.85 12.57 -20.63
CA GLU A 121 0.70 13.88 -21.29
C GLU A 121 -0.62 14.58 -20.93
N GLU A 122 -1.68 13.83 -20.59
CA GLU A 122 -2.99 14.42 -20.22
C GLU A 122 -3.06 14.86 -18.75
N ILE A 123 -2.26 14.28 -17.86
CA ILE A 123 -2.39 14.47 -16.40
C ILE A 123 -1.39 15.48 -15.81
N GLY A 124 -0.32 15.83 -16.53
CA GLY A 124 0.60 16.87 -16.07
C GLY A 124 1.95 16.89 -16.78
N ASP A 125 2.97 17.37 -16.07
CA ASP A 125 4.31 17.58 -16.61
C ASP A 125 5.26 16.45 -16.16
N GLY A 126 6.15 16.02 -17.04
CA GLY A 126 7.08 14.96 -16.68
C GLY A 126 8.28 14.78 -17.59
N ILE A 127 9.07 13.78 -17.24
CA ILE A 127 10.33 13.42 -17.91
C ILE A 127 10.19 12.02 -18.48
N VAL A 128 10.34 11.88 -19.79
CA VAL A 128 10.16 10.62 -20.53
C VAL A 128 11.46 10.22 -21.22
N GLY A 129 11.82 8.94 -21.16
CA GLY A 129 12.89 8.35 -21.99
C GLY A 129 14.30 8.88 -21.71
N ARG A 130 14.50 9.66 -20.64
CA ARG A 130 15.80 10.24 -20.27
C ARG A 130 16.01 10.29 -18.77
N ARG A 131 17.28 10.30 -18.36
CA ARG A 131 17.66 10.46 -16.96
C ARG A 131 17.33 11.88 -16.47
N PRO A 132 16.56 12.03 -15.37
CA PRO A 132 16.36 13.32 -14.73
C PRO A 132 17.61 13.73 -13.94
N SER A 133 17.85 15.03 -13.84
CA SER A 133 18.76 15.59 -12.83
C SER A 133 18.10 15.55 -11.44
N GLU A 134 18.92 15.55 -10.39
CA GLU A 134 18.42 15.56 -9.01
C GLU A 134 17.54 16.80 -8.72
N ALA A 135 17.86 17.94 -9.35
CA ALA A 135 17.07 19.17 -9.24
C ALA A 135 15.70 19.05 -9.92
N GLU A 136 15.62 18.46 -11.11
CA GLU A 136 14.36 18.20 -11.80
C GLU A 136 13.47 17.23 -10.99
N PHE A 137 14.04 16.13 -10.50
CA PHE A 137 13.33 15.14 -9.69
C PHE A 137 12.77 15.78 -8.41
N SER A 138 13.61 16.55 -7.71
CA SER A 138 13.23 17.29 -6.50
C SER A 138 12.12 18.30 -6.77
N HIS A 139 12.18 18.99 -7.91
CA HIS A 139 11.16 19.96 -8.31
C HIS A 139 9.79 19.30 -8.51
N LEU A 140 9.75 18.17 -9.22
CA LEU A 140 8.52 17.42 -9.44
C LEU A 140 7.91 16.95 -8.11
N LEU A 141 8.71 16.37 -7.21
CA LEU A 141 8.24 15.93 -5.89
C LEU A 141 7.63 17.07 -5.06
N ALA A 142 8.21 18.26 -5.09
CA ALA A 142 7.79 19.38 -4.25
C ALA A 142 6.60 20.17 -4.82
N LYS A 143 6.40 20.15 -6.14
CA LYS A 143 5.41 20.98 -6.84
C LYS A 143 4.16 20.22 -7.28
N ALA A 144 4.25 18.92 -7.49
CA ALA A 144 3.12 18.12 -7.90
C ALA A 144 2.09 17.95 -6.76
N ASP A 145 0.84 17.73 -7.14
CA ASP A 145 -0.18 17.22 -6.23
C ASP A 145 -0.07 15.71 -6.06
N VAL A 146 0.35 15.00 -7.12
CA VAL A 146 0.67 13.56 -7.15
C VAL A 146 1.93 13.35 -7.97
N PHE A 147 2.86 12.55 -7.47
CA PHE A 147 4.08 12.18 -8.18
C PHE A 147 4.03 10.72 -8.64
N LEU A 148 4.39 10.47 -9.92
CA LEU A 148 4.46 9.13 -10.49
C LEU A 148 5.88 8.82 -10.97
N TYR A 149 6.39 7.66 -10.59
CA TYR A 149 7.67 7.14 -11.06
C TYR A 149 7.46 5.75 -11.65
N LEU A 150 7.71 5.60 -12.95
CA LEU A 150 7.67 4.33 -13.66
C LEU A 150 9.07 4.07 -14.24
N GLY A 151 9.83 3.25 -13.53
CA GLY A 151 11.24 2.99 -13.80
C GLY A 151 11.81 1.91 -12.90
N HIS A 152 13.13 1.71 -12.93
CA HIS A 152 13.78 0.74 -12.06
C HIS A 152 13.85 1.22 -10.61
N GLY A 153 13.67 0.31 -9.65
CA GLY A 153 13.84 0.64 -8.24
C GLY A 153 12.89 1.72 -7.76
N SER A 154 13.43 2.62 -6.93
CA SER A 154 12.67 3.65 -6.21
C SER A 154 13.00 5.08 -6.64
N GLY A 155 13.79 5.24 -7.70
CA GLY A 155 14.34 6.52 -8.15
C GLY A 155 15.54 7.02 -7.33
N ASP A 156 16.08 6.20 -6.43
CA ASP A 156 17.24 6.47 -5.57
C ASP A 156 18.54 6.72 -6.35
N GLN A 157 18.61 6.25 -7.60
CA GLN A 157 19.68 6.59 -8.55
C GLN A 157 19.61 8.02 -9.09
N TYR A 158 18.49 8.73 -8.89
CA TYR A 158 18.24 10.08 -9.41
C TYR A 158 18.11 11.14 -8.32
N ILE A 159 17.80 10.73 -7.08
CA ILE A 159 17.69 11.64 -5.95
C ILE A 159 18.29 11.02 -4.70
N SER A 160 19.13 11.78 -3.99
CA SER A 160 19.79 11.28 -2.80
C SER A 160 18.84 11.21 -1.60
N SER A 161 19.14 10.30 -0.66
CA SER A 161 18.38 10.19 0.59
C SER A 161 18.41 11.46 1.43
N GLN A 162 19.50 12.25 1.34
CA GLN A 162 19.63 13.52 2.06
C GLN A 162 18.72 14.59 1.47
N THR A 163 18.64 14.66 0.13
CA THR A 163 17.76 15.60 -0.56
C THR A 163 16.29 15.28 -0.26
N LEU A 164 15.88 14.00 -0.34
CA LEU A 164 14.52 13.57 0.02
C LEU A 164 14.13 14.01 1.44
N LYS A 165 14.95 13.68 2.45
CA LYS A 165 14.67 14.00 3.86
C LYS A 165 14.62 15.50 4.16
N ARG A 166 15.25 16.34 3.32
CA ARG A 166 15.31 17.78 3.50
C ARG A 166 14.22 18.52 2.73
N GLN A 167 13.40 17.81 1.94
CA GLN A 167 12.30 18.44 1.24
C GLN A 167 11.32 19.05 2.26
N PRO A 168 10.82 20.27 2.01
CA PRO A 168 9.80 20.87 2.87
C PRO A 168 8.44 20.17 2.72
N ARG A 169 8.22 19.52 1.57
CA ARG A 169 7.03 18.76 1.20
C ARG A 169 7.41 17.77 0.11
N ILE A 170 6.84 16.58 0.18
CA ILE A 170 6.86 15.60 -0.92
C ILE A 170 5.41 15.25 -1.27
N ALA A 171 5.07 15.28 -2.55
CA ALA A 171 3.77 14.85 -3.04
C ALA A 171 3.51 13.35 -2.73
N PRO A 172 2.25 12.93 -2.52
CA PRO A 172 1.87 11.52 -2.59
C PRO A 172 2.50 10.86 -3.82
N SER A 173 3.24 9.78 -3.60
CA SER A 173 4.18 9.25 -4.59
C SER A 173 3.87 7.80 -4.96
N LEU A 174 3.77 7.50 -6.25
CA LEU A 174 3.58 6.15 -6.77
C LEU A 174 4.90 5.69 -7.40
N LEU A 175 5.68 4.91 -6.67
CA LEU A 175 6.97 4.38 -7.10
C LEU A 175 6.78 2.98 -7.70
N ILE A 176 6.36 2.95 -8.96
CA ILE A 176 6.07 1.74 -9.72
C ILE A 176 7.38 1.27 -10.38
N GLY A 177 8.18 0.59 -9.58
CA GLY A 177 9.42 -0.04 -10.01
C GLY A 177 9.68 -1.33 -9.24
N CYS A 178 10.53 -2.20 -9.78
CA CYS A 178 10.93 -3.43 -9.11
C CYS A 178 11.57 -3.14 -7.75
N SER A 179 11.12 -3.82 -6.70
CA SER A 179 11.68 -3.69 -5.34
C SER A 179 11.74 -2.25 -4.80
N SER A 180 10.86 -1.35 -5.27
CA SER A 180 10.86 0.06 -4.85
C SER A 180 10.57 0.26 -3.35
N GLY A 181 9.93 -0.74 -2.73
CA GLY A 181 9.57 -0.79 -1.31
C GLY A 181 10.39 -1.82 -0.53
N ALA A 182 11.40 -2.44 -1.14
CA ALA A 182 12.26 -3.37 -0.46
C ALA A 182 13.06 -2.64 0.62
N LEU A 183 13.11 -3.23 1.81
CA LEU A 183 13.84 -2.70 2.95
C LEU A 183 15.03 -3.59 3.27
N THR A 184 16.18 -2.98 3.47
CA THR A 184 17.39 -3.68 3.92
C THR A 184 17.31 -3.85 5.43
N THR A 185 17.13 -5.10 5.86
CA THR A 185 17.18 -5.49 7.27
C THR A 185 18.60 -5.92 7.64
N ALA A 186 19.14 -5.39 8.73
CA ALA A 186 20.37 -5.89 9.34
C ALA A 186 20.07 -6.28 10.78
N SER A 187 20.35 -7.54 11.15
CA SER A 187 20.10 -8.17 12.47
C SER A 187 19.53 -7.24 13.57
N LEU A 188 20.40 -6.50 14.27
CA LEU A 188 20.00 -5.64 15.40
C LEU A 188 19.53 -4.24 14.99
N LEU A 189 19.81 -3.81 13.76
CA LEU A 189 19.48 -2.46 13.29
C LEU A 189 18.06 -2.39 12.72
N GLU A 190 17.53 -1.17 12.67
CA GLU A 190 16.25 -0.90 12.03
C GLU A 190 16.35 -1.03 10.50
N PRO A 191 15.28 -1.50 9.84
CA PRO A 191 15.25 -1.58 8.39
C PRO A 191 15.33 -0.17 7.80
N HIS A 192 16.04 -0.07 6.68
CA HIS A 192 16.13 1.17 5.93
C HIS A 192 15.88 0.92 4.45
N GLY A 193 15.37 1.94 3.77
CA GLY A 193 15.12 1.91 2.33
C GLY A 193 14.48 3.21 1.88
N THR A 194 14.35 3.37 0.58
CA THR A 194 13.95 4.64 -0.03
C THR A 194 12.56 5.08 0.41
N VAL A 195 11.62 4.16 0.57
CA VAL A 195 10.26 4.47 1.04
C VAL A 195 10.26 5.23 2.37
N TYR A 196 11.15 4.89 3.31
CA TYR A 196 11.26 5.61 4.58
C TYR A 196 11.89 6.99 4.42
N ASN A 197 12.72 7.22 3.41
CA ASN A 197 13.25 8.54 3.10
C ASN A 197 12.17 9.47 2.53
N TYR A 198 11.24 8.94 1.72
CA TYR A 198 10.08 9.71 1.25
C TYR A 198 9.16 10.10 2.40
N LEU A 199 8.81 9.16 3.27
CA LEU A 199 7.95 9.42 4.43
C LEU A 199 8.62 10.42 5.41
N ALA A 200 9.92 10.27 5.66
CA ALA A 200 10.69 11.20 6.50
C ALA A 200 10.82 12.61 5.86
N GLY A 201 10.71 12.73 4.54
CA GLY A 201 10.64 14.00 3.82
C GLY A 201 9.23 14.60 3.74
N GLY A 202 8.28 14.08 4.52
CA GLY A 202 6.91 14.60 4.60
C GLY A 202 5.98 14.10 3.49
N CYS A 203 6.30 12.98 2.83
CA CYS A 203 5.37 12.35 1.90
C CYS A 203 4.20 11.71 2.67
N PRO A 204 2.93 12.03 2.35
CA PRO A 204 1.78 11.50 3.09
C PRO A 204 1.41 10.07 2.73
N MET A 205 1.80 9.61 1.54
CA MET A 205 1.53 8.28 1.04
C MET A 205 2.54 7.90 -0.04
N VAL A 206 3.10 6.69 0.05
CA VAL A 206 3.99 6.12 -0.95
C VAL A 206 3.51 4.72 -1.32
N LEU A 207 3.17 4.53 -2.60
CA LEU A 207 2.91 3.22 -3.18
C LEU A 207 4.22 2.63 -3.72
N VAL A 208 4.48 1.37 -3.40
CA VAL A 208 5.72 0.67 -3.74
C VAL A 208 5.48 -0.81 -4.02
N ASN A 209 6.46 -1.48 -4.62
CA ASN A 209 6.50 -2.94 -4.74
C ASN A 209 7.49 -3.54 -3.72
N LEU A 210 7.06 -4.56 -2.99
CA LEU A 210 7.90 -5.26 -2.00
C LEU A 210 9.10 -6.01 -2.62
N TRP A 211 8.96 -6.49 -3.84
CA TRP A 211 9.98 -7.25 -4.56
C TRP A 211 9.87 -7.01 -6.08
N ASP A 212 10.68 -7.71 -6.87
CA ASP A 212 10.74 -7.56 -8.31
C ASP A 212 9.45 -8.04 -9.01
N VAL A 213 8.97 -7.25 -9.97
CA VAL A 213 7.74 -7.52 -10.71
C VAL A 213 8.03 -7.53 -12.21
N THR A 214 7.18 -8.18 -13.00
CA THR A 214 7.34 -8.19 -14.46
C THR A 214 6.56 -7.05 -15.12
N ASP A 215 7.19 -6.33 -16.05
CA ASP A 215 6.67 -5.15 -16.74
C ASP A 215 5.22 -5.30 -17.21
N LYS A 216 4.89 -6.39 -17.93
CA LYS A 216 3.54 -6.60 -18.48
C LYS A 216 2.44 -6.63 -17.42
N ASP A 217 2.67 -7.34 -16.31
CA ASP A 217 1.65 -7.48 -15.26
C ASP A 217 1.57 -6.21 -14.42
N ILE A 218 2.70 -5.56 -14.10
CA ILE A 218 2.68 -4.33 -13.32
C ILE A 218 2.12 -3.15 -14.11
N ASP A 219 2.34 -3.08 -15.43
CA ASP A 219 1.67 -2.11 -16.30
C ASP A 219 0.15 -2.28 -16.25
N THR A 220 -0.33 -3.54 -16.31
CA THR A 220 -1.76 -3.86 -16.24
C THR A 220 -2.36 -3.47 -14.89
N PHE A 221 -1.63 -3.74 -13.80
CA PHE A 221 -1.98 -3.28 -12.45
C PHE A 221 -2.09 -1.77 -12.37
N SER A 222 -1.08 -1.04 -12.86
CA SER A 222 -0.99 0.42 -12.79
C SER A 222 -2.11 1.10 -13.58
N LEU A 223 -2.46 0.59 -14.77
CA LEU A 223 -3.60 1.09 -15.53
C LEU A 223 -4.92 0.94 -14.75
N SER A 224 -5.17 -0.25 -14.19
CA SER A 224 -6.35 -0.51 -13.33
C SER A 224 -6.37 0.39 -12.09
N LEU A 225 -5.20 0.59 -11.46
CA LEU A 225 -5.05 1.45 -10.29
C LEU A 225 -5.40 2.90 -10.62
N PHE A 226 -4.83 3.44 -11.70
CA PHE A 226 -5.05 4.83 -12.10
C PHE A 226 -6.51 5.12 -12.47
N GLU A 227 -7.20 4.14 -13.07
CA GLU A 227 -8.64 4.24 -13.34
C GLU A 227 -9.46 4.24 -12.05
N LYS A 228 -9.25 3.24 -11.17
CA LYS A 228 -10.06 3.05 -9.94
C LYS A 228 -9.82 4.12 -8.88
N TRP A 229 -8.58 4.59 -8.73
CA TRP A 229 -8.27 5.72 -7.85
C TRP A 229 -8.78 7.05 -8.43
N GLY A 230 -9.10 7.08 -9.73
CA GLY A 230 -9.55 8.27 -10.40
C GLY A 230 -8.42 9.26 -10.66
N LEU A 231 -7.20 8.78 -10.93
CA LEU A 231 -6.16 9.63 -11.51
C LEU A 231 -6.48 9.96 -12.97
N VAL A 232 -7.04 8.96 -13.68
CA VAL A 232 -7.42 9.04 -15.08
C VAL A 232 -8.94 9.03 -15.22
N ARG A 233 -9.47 9.57 -16.33
CA ARG A 233 -10.89 9.45 -16.64
C ARG A 233 -11.25 8.01 -16.96
N GLY A 234 -11.84 7.31 -16.00
CA GLY A 234 -12.40 5.98 -16.16
C GLY A 234 -13.88 5.99 -16.54
N SER A 235 -14.39 4.79 -16.83
CA SER A 235 -15.80 4.57 -17.19
C SER A 235 -16.75 4.69 -15.98
N HIS A 236 -16.19 4.61 -14.76
CA HIS A 236 -16.96 4.55 -13.52
C HIS A 236 -16.79 5.81 -12.66
N PRO A 237 -17.88 6.38 -12.13
CA PRO A 237 -17.84 7.63 -11.35
C PRO A 237 -17.40 7.47 -9.89
N VAL A 238 -17.27 6.24 -9.38
CA VAL A 238 -16.92 5.98 -7.97
C VAL A 238 -15.40 6.05 -7.83
N ARG A 239 -14.92 7.03 -7.05
CA ARG A 239 -13.50 7.16 -6.69
C ARG A 239 -13.26 6.39 -5.40
N ALA A 240 -12.47 5.33 -5.50
CA ALA A 240 -11.96 4.61 -4.35
C ALA A 240 -10.79 5.38 -3.71
N ASN A 241 -10.51 5.20 -2.41
CA ASN A 241 -9.20 5.63 -1.89
C ASN A 241 -8.08 4.78 -2.50
N ILE A 242 -6.83 5.24 -2.43
CA ILE A 242 -5.69 4.56 -3.05
C ILE A 242 -5.57 3.10 -2.60
N CYS A 243 -5.86 2.79 -1.34
CA CYS A 243 -5.70 1.45 -0.78
C CYS A 243 -6.80 0.49 -1.29
N GLU A 244 -8.02 0.98 -1.45
CA GLU A 244 -9.11 0.26 -2.13
C GLU A 244 -8.80 0.06 -3.61
N ALA A 245 -8.30 1.08 -4.29
CA ALA A 245 -7.92 0.99 -5.69
C ALA A 245 -6.80 -0.04 -5.90
N VAL A 246 -5.82 -0.10 -4.98
CA VAL A 246 -4.78 -1.13 -4.95
C VAL A 246 -5.39 -2.52 -4.78
N CYS A 247 -6.22 -2.74 -3.74
CA CYS A 247 -6.75 -4.07 -3.45
C CYS A 247 -7.61 -4.60 -4.61
N GLN A 248 -8.44 -3.74 -5.20
CA GLN A 248 -9.24 -4.07 -6.39
C GLN A 248 -8.39 -4.30 -7.65
N SER A 249 -7.17 -3.75 -7.73
CA SER A 249 -6.28 -3.88 -8.88
C SER A 249 -5.38 -5.11 -8.81
N ARG A 250 -5.20 -5.74 -7.64
CA ARG A 250 -4.33 -6.94 -7.51
C ARG A 250 -4.77 -8.11 -8.38
N ASP A 251 -6.07 -8.29 -8.54
CA ASP A 251 -6.63 -9.45 -9.22
C ASP A 251 -6.66 -9.32 -10.75
N VAL A 252 -6.29 -8.13 -11.29
CA VAL A 252 -6.09 -7.95 -12.74
C VAL A 252 -4.75 -8.53 -13.21
N CYS A 253 -3.79 -8.70 -12.31
CA CYS A 253 -2.51 -9.34 -12.61
C CYS A 253 -2.71 -10.81 -12.98
N LYS A 254 -2.00 -11.28 -14.01
CA LYS A 254 -2.00 -12.71 -14.34
C LYS A 254 -1.39 -13.52 -13.19
N LEU A 255 -0.25 -13.08 -12.67
CA LEU A 255 0.39 -13.66 -11.50
C LEU A 255 -0.12 -12.97 -10.23
N ARG A 256 -1.30 -13.38 -9.76
CA ARG A 256 -2.05 -12.74 -8.63
C ARG A 256 -1.29 -12.60 -7.32
N PHE A 257 -0.30 -13.45 -7.07
CA PHE A 257 0.53 -13.40 -5.87
C PHE A 257 1.95 -12.92 -6.20
N LEU A 258 2.59 -13.46 -7.23
CA LEU A 258 3.97 -13.06 -7.56
C LEU A 258 4.07 -11.59 -7.96
N ASN A 259 3.11 -11.08 -8.75
CA ASN A 259 3.04 -9.66 -9.10
C ASN A 259 1.94 -8.95 -8.33
N GLY A 260 0.75 -9.55 -8.24
CA GLY A 260 -0.41 -8.89 -7.60
C GLY A 260 -0.28 -8.67 -6.08
N ALA A 261 0.60 -9.39 -5.37
CA ALA A 261 0.83 -9.17 -3.95
C ALA A 261 2.02 -8.25 -3.64
N ALA A 262 2.80 -7.86 -4.65
CA ALA A 262 3.95 -6.98 -4.46
C ALA A 262 3.55 -5.53 -4.14
N PRO A 263 2.51 -4.93 -4.77
CA PRO A 263 2.10 -3.56 -4.48
C PRO A 263 1.52 -3.40 -3.07
N ILE A 264 2.12 -2.49 -2.31
CA ILE A 264 1.66 -2.05 -0.99
C ILE A 264 1.71 -0.53 -0.88
N VAL A 265 1.03 0.01 0.12
CA VAL A 265 0.97 1.45 0.40
C VAL A 265 1.49 1.71 1.80
N TYR A 266 2.47 2.60 1.93
CA TYR A 266 2.81 3.22 3.21
C TYR A 266 2.14 4.60 3.30
N GLY A 267 1.66 4.98 4.47
CA GLY A 267 1.02 6.27 4.71
C GLY A 267 -0.51 6.23 4.76
N LEU A 268 -1.14 7.36 4.42
CA LEU A 268 -2.59 7.55 4.53
C LEU A 268 -3.36 7.02 3.29
N PRO A 269 -4.63 6.60 3.45
CA PRO A 269 -5.50 6.18 2.34
C PRO A 269 -6.11 7.40 1.62
N LEU A 270 -5.29 8.09 0.83
CA LEU A 270 -5.66 9.29 0.06
C LEU A 270 -6.58 9.02 -1.13
#